data_AF-A0A2D7Y062-F1
#
_entry.id   AF-A0A2D7Y062-F1
#
_cell.length_a   1.000
_cell.length_b   1.000
_cell.length_c   1.000
_cell.angle_alpha   90.00
_cell.angle_beta   90.00
_cell.angle_gamma   90.00
#
_symmetry.space_group_name_H-M   'P 1'
#
loop_
_entity.id
_entity.type
_entity.pdbx_description
1 polymer ?
#
loop_
_entity_poly.entity_id
_entity_poly.type
_entity_poly.pdbx_seq_one_letter_code
_entity_poly.pdbx_strand_id
1 'polypeptide(L)'
;MRGLRHLLSLVLAVFLIAVILHWTLHPWPNPKDGFVLLYDLPGEHIVFAMLAERSGIELFEPTLRVGLGCALLLAALAMVFSPLRRFGAGLTGVCCGVLLAAQVSPWGSVELAQSATSETLDEGSQFYLTMAVLTAAALLIWVHPDRKTRSG
;
A
#
# COMPACT_ATOMS: atom_id res chain seq x y z
N MET A 1 15.28 24.78 -10.74
CA MET A 1 15.47 23.45 -10.12
C MET A 1 14.58 23.18 -8.89
N ARG A 2 14.38 24.11 -7.94
CA ARG A 2 13.49 23.86 -6.77
C ARG A 2 12.02 23.66 -7.14
N GLY A 3 11.47 24.45 -8.06
CA GLY A 3 10.07 24.32 -8.51
C GLY A 3 9.75 22.96 -9.13
N LEU A 4 10.65 22.44 -10.00
CA LEU A 4 10.49 21.11 -10.61
C LEU A 4 10.47 19.98 -9.57
N ARG A 5 11.29 20.06 -8.50
CA ARG A 5 11.29 19.07 -7.42
C ARG A 5 10.01 19.09 -6.60
N HIS A 6 9.41 20.26 -6.40
CA HIS A 6 8.11 20.39 -5.75
C HIS A 6 6.97 19.81 -6.59
N LEU A 7 6.96 20.09 -7.91
CA LEU A 7 5.98 19.51 -8.83
C LEU A 7 6.11 17.99 -8.88
N LEU A 8 7.32 17.47 -9.04
CA LEU A 8 7.55 16.02 -9.10
C LEU A 8 7.17 15.33 -7.78
N SER A 9 7.48 15.94 -6.63
CA SER A 9 7.01 15.46 -5.32
C SER A 9 5.48 15.50 -5.19
N LEU A 10 4.81 16.48 -5.78
CA LEU A 10 3.35 16.58 -5.76
C LEU A 10 2.71 15.51 -6.64
N VAL A 11 3.20 15.33 -7.87
CA VAL A 11 2.71 14.28 -8.77
C VAL A 11 2.85 12.90 -8.12
N LEU A 12 4.01 12.64 -7.51
CA LEU A 12 4.27 11.36 -6.86
C LEU A 12 3.42 11.15 -5.60
N ALA A 13 3.17 12.21 -4.84
CA ALA A 13 2.24 12.14 -3.71
C ALA A 13 0.81 11.84 -4.15
N VAL A 14 0.32 12.53 -5.19
CA VAL A 14 -1.03 12.28 -5.73
C VAL A 14 -1.15 10.85 -6.24
N PHE A 15 -0.13 10.35 -6.95
CA PHE A 15 -0.07 8.95 -7.38
C PHE A 15 -0.17 7.97 -6.21
N LEU A 16 0.67 8.14 -5.18
CA LEU A 16 0.66 7.27 -3.99
C LEU A 16 -0.68 7.35 -3.25
N ILE A 17 -1.24 8.54 -3.06
CA ILE A 17 -2.56 8.73 -2.44
C ILE A 17 -3.64 8.00 -3.24
N ALA A 18 -3.64 8.12 -4.57
CA ALA A 18 -4.62 7.47 -5.42
C ALA A 18 -4.56 5.94 -5.29
N VAL A 19 -3.36 5.35 -5.30
CA VAL A 19 -3.18 3.90 -5.13
C VAL A 19 -3.57 3.44 -3.72
N ILE A 20 -3.22 4.20 -2.69
CA ILE A 20 -3.62 3.89 -1.31
C ILE A 20 -5.14 3.90 -1.18
N LEU A 21 -5.81 4.93 -1.70
CA LEU A 21 -7.27 5.01 -1.69
C LEU A 21 -7.87 3.84 -2.48
N HIS A 22 -7.25 3.45 -3.59
CA HIS A 22 -7.66 2.29 -4.37
C HIS A 22 -7.66 1.00 -3.52
N TRP A 23 -6.58 0.73 -2.79
CA TRP A 23 -6.45 -0.47 -1.95
C TRP A 23 -7.29 -0.44 -0.67
N THR A 24 -7.57 0.75 -0.13
CA THR A 24 -8.21 0.88 1.19
C THR A 24 -9.72 1.11 1.11
N LEU A 25 -10.18 1.94 0.17
CA LEU A 25 -11.54 2.47 0.19
C LEU A 25 -12.34 2.23 -1.09
N HIS A 26 -11.71 1.86 -2.20
CA HIS A 26 -12.32 2.10 -3.51
C HIS A 26 -12.87 0.85 -4.21
N PRO A 27 -14.19 0.61 -4.14
CA PRO A 27 -14.93 -0.04 -5.19
C PRO A 27 -15.44 1.04 -6.17
N TRP A 28 -14.74 1.33 -7.28
CA TRP A 28 -15.48 1.86 -8.45
C TRP A 28 -16.41 0.74 -8.92
N PRO A 29 -17.49 1.02 -9.67
CA PRO A 29 -18.84 0.45 -9.49
C PRO A 29 -18.97 -1.08 -9.61
N ASN A 30 -17.89 -1.80 -9.85
CA ASN A 30 -17.74 -3.24 -9.89
C ASN A 30 -16.39 -3.65 -9.23
N PRO A 31 -16.29 -3.66 -7.89
CA PRO A 31 -15.06 -4.12 -7.22
C PRO A 31 -14.78 -5.58 -7.57
N LYS A 32 -13.49 -5.89 -7.76
CA LYS A 32 -13.06 -7.29 -7.71
C LYS A 32 -13.00 -7.67 -6.23
N ASP A 33 -13.77 -8.67 -5.85
CA ASP A 33 -13.85 -9.14 -4.46
C ASP A 33 -12.49 -9.64 -3.97
N GLY A 34 -12.11 -9.23 -2.75
CA GLY A 34 -10.96 -9.81 -2.03
C GLY A 34 -9.65 -9.02 -2.08
N PHE A 35 -9.67 -7.76 -2.51
CA PHE A 35 -8.48 -6.89 -2.56
C PHE A 35 -8.60 -5.55 -1.82
N VAL A 36 -9.74 -5.28 -1.17
CA VAL A 36 -9.98 -4.00 -0.49
C VAL A 36 -9.83 -4.18 1.03
N LEU A 37 -8.76 -3.60 1.57
CA LEU A 37 -8.33 -3.79 2.96
C LEU A 37 -9.41 -3.47 4.00
N LEU A 38 -10.26 -2.47 3.78
CA LEU A 38 -11.27 -2.03 4.77
C LEU A 38 -12.71 -2.35 4.38
N TYR A 39 -12.95 -2.86 3.16
CA TYR A 39 -14.31 -3.14 2.66
C TYR A 39 -14.64 -4.63 2.67
N ASP A 40 -13.67 -5.49 2.35
CA ASP A 40 -13.89 -6.95 2.32
C ASP A 40 -14.25 -7.49 3.70
N LEU A 41 -15.13 -8.49 3.77
CA LEU A 41 -15.44 -9.15 5.04
C LEU A 41 -14.24 -9.98 5.54
N PRO A 42 -14.18 -10.29 6.85
CA PRO A 42 -13.20 -11.27 7.35
C PRO A 42 -13.36 -12.62 6.63
N GLY A 43 -12.28 -13.12 6.06
CA GLY A 43 -12.20 -14.35 5.29
C GLY A 43 -12.22 -14.14 3.77
N GLU A 44 -12.55 -12.95 3.29
CA GLU A 44 -12.69 -12.67 1.86
C GLU A 44 -11.44 -12.05 1.23
N HIS A 45 -10.57 -11.42 2.04
CA HIS A 45 -9.39 -10.76 1.50
C HIS A 45 -8.30 -11.78 1.15
N ILE A 46 -8.02 -11.94 -0.14
CA ILE A 46 -7.22 -13.03 -0.72
C ILE A 46 -5.85 -13.17 -0.05
N VAL A 47 -5.12 -12.07 0.14
CA VAL A 47 -3.77 -12.12 0.75
C VAL A 47 -3.79 -12.48 2.24
N PHE A 48 -4.65 -11.83 3.03
CA PHE A 48 -4.66 -12.00 4.49
C PHE A 48 -5.37 -13.29 4.91
N ALA A 49 -6.43 -13.69 4.20
CA ALA A 49 -7.09 -14.98 4.38
C ALA A 49 -6.13 -16.13 4.09
N MET A 50 -5.42 -16.08 2.96
CA MET A 50 -4.39 -17.08 2.63
C MET A 50 -3.28 -17.12 3.69
N LEU A 51 -2.80 -15.96 4.16
CA LEU A 51 -1.79 -15.91 5.21
C LEU A 51 -2.29 -16.52 6.51
N ALA A 52 -3.52 -16.19 6.93
CA ALA A 52 -4.11 -16.74 8.15
C ALA A 52 -4.27 -18.26 8.05
N GLU A 53 -4.79 -18.76 6.92
CA GLU A 53 -5.00 -20.19 6.67
C GLU A 53 -3.69 -20.99 6.63
N ARG A 54 -2.68 -20.50 5.90
CA ARG A 54 -1.40 -21.21 5.74
C ARG A 54 -0.49 -21.10 6.96
N SER A 55 -0.52 -19.99 7.68
CA SER A 55 0.30 -19.80 8.88
C SER A 55 -0.35 -20.35 10.15
N GLY A 56 -1.67 -20.52 10.16
CA GLY A 56 -2.45 -20.83 11.35
C GLY A 56 -2.56 -19.67 12.35
N ILE A 57 -2.15 -18.46 11.96
CA ILE A 57 -2.18 -17.26 12.82
C ILE A 57 -3.41 -16.42 12.49
N GLU A 58 -4.43 -16.51 13.35
CA GLU A 58 -5.68 -15.73 13.23
C GLU A 58 -5.46 -14.20 13.36
N LEU A 59 -4.29 -13.74 13.80
CA LEU A 59 -4.01 -12.31 13.91
C LEU A 59 -3.93 -11.62 12.53
N PHE A 60 -3.58 -12.36 11.46
CA PHE A 60 -3.46 -11.80 10.12
C PHE A 60 -4.81 -11.28 9.60
N GLU A 61 -5.91 -11.90 10.01
CA GLU A 61 -7.25 -11.51 9.61
C GLU A 61 -8.25 -11.58 10.77
N PRO A 62 -9.00 -10.50 11.09
CA PRO A 62 -9.06 -9.20 10.40
C PRO A 62 -8.06 -8.18 10.94
N THR A 63 -7.41 -8.45 12.08
CA THR A 63 -6.69 -7.43 12.87
C THR A 63 -5.56 -6.77 12.09
N LEU A 64 -4.66 -7.55 11.49
CA LEU A 64 -3.51 -7.01 10.78
C LEU A 64 -3.91 -6.35 9.46
N ARG A 65 -4.89 -6.93 8.73
CA ARG A 65 -5.50 -6.32 7.53
C ARG A 65 -6.05 -4.92 7.82
N VAL A 66 -6.91 -4.79 8.82
CA VAL A 66 -7.54 -3.51 9.19
C VAL A 66 -6.48 -2.53 9.70
N GLY A 67 -5.54 -3.00 10.53
CA GLY A 67 -4.43 -2.18 11.01
C GLY A 67 -3.57 -1.60 9.89
N LEU A 68 -3.27 -2.42 8.88
CA LEU A 68 -2.50 -2.01 7.70
C LEU A 68 -3.28 -1.05 6.80
N GLY A 69 -4.58 -1.28 6.63
CA GLY A 69 -5.48 -0.35 5.94
C GLY A 69 -5.53 1.03 6.62
N CYS A 70 -5.67 1.06 7.94
CA CYS A 70 -5.63 2.29 8.74
C CYS A 70 -4.27 3.01 8.63
N ALA A 71 -3.15 2.27 8.70
CA ALA A 71 -1.81 2.83 8.57
C ALA A 71 -1.60 3.47 7.19
N LEU A 72 -2.07 2.82 6.11
CA LEU A 72 -2.02 3.36 4.76
C LEU A 72 -2.90 4.62 4.63
N LEU A 73 -4.11 4.65 5.19
CA LEU A 73 -4.95 5.86 5.19
C LEU A 73 -4.29 7.03 5.92
N LEU A 74 -3.66 6.77 7.08
CA LEU A 74 -2.87 7.78 7.79
C LEU A 74 -1.68 8.26 6.94
N ALA A 75 -1.02 7.36 6.21
CA ALA A 75 0.06 7.69 5.30
C ALA A 75 -0.42 8.60 4.15
N ALA A 76 -1.56 8.28 3.53
CA ALA A 76 -2.17 9.11 2.50
C ALA A 76 -2.56 10.49 3.02
N LEU A 77 -3.20 10.55 4.21
CA LEU A 77 -3.54 11.82 4.85
C LEU A 77 -2.28 12.66 5.14
N ALA A 78 -1.21 12.04 5.63
CA ALA A 78 0.07 12.70 5.85
C ALA A 78 0.69 13.26 4.55
N MET A 79 0.51 12.58 3.41
CA MET A 79 1.03 13.04 2.10
C MET A 79 0.34 14.28 1.55
N VAL A 80 -0.92 14.52 1.91
CA VAL A 80 -1.66 15.74 1.53
C VAL A 80 -0.95 16.97 2.08
N PHE A 81 -0.48 16.90 3.33
CA PHE A 81 0.24 18.00 3.97
C PHE A 81 1.72 18.02 3.57
N SER A 82 2.16 19.10 2.91
CA SER A 82 3.55 19.26 2.47
C SER A 82 4.64 18.98 3.53
N PRO A 83 4.52 19.38 4.81
CA PRO A 83 5.55 19.05 5.81
C PRO A 83 5.55 17.58 6.23
N LEU A 84 4.42 16.87 6.15
CA LEU A 84 4.29 15.47 6.55
C LEU A 84 4.51 14.49 5.39
N ARG A 85 4.72 14.99 4.18
CA ARG A 85 4.78 14.17 2.97
C ARG A 85 5.89 13.11 2.98
N ARG A 86 7.07 13.45 3.52
CA ARG A 86 8.16 12.47 3.72
C ARG A 86 7.78 11.39 4.74
N PHE A 87 7.07 11.77 5.80
CA PHE A 87 6.61 10.82 6.82
C PHE A 87 5.57 9.86 6.23
N GLY A 88 4.58 10.38 5.48
CA GLY A 88 3.60 9.54 4.78
C GLY A 88 4.25 8.57 3.79
N ALA A 89 5.25 9.02 3.02
CA ALA A 89 6.01 8.13 2.13
C ALA A 89 6.82 7.08 2.88
N GLY A 90 7.44 7.43 4.02
CA GLY A 90 8.10 6.46 4.89
C GLY A 90 7.15 5.39 5.40
N LEU A 91 5.99 5.80 5.92
CA LEU A 91 4.96 4.88 6.42
C LEU A 91 4.43 3.95 5.32
N THR A 92 4.16 4.50 4.13
CA THR A 92 3.75 3.72 2.95
C THR A 92 4.82 2.70 2.56
N GLY A 93 6.09 3.11 2.57
CA GLY A 93 7.22 2.21 2.29
C GLY A 93 7.32 1.06 3.28
N VAL A 94 7.12 1.32 4.58
CA VAL A 94 7.10 0.26 5.61
C VAL A 94 5.92 -0.69 5.37
N CYS A 95 4.72 -0.18 5.15
CA CYS A 95 3.53 -1.02 4.88
C CYS A 95 3.72 -1.89 3.62
N CYS A 96 4.22 -1.31 2.53
CA CYS A 96 4.50 -2.06 1.30
C CYS A 96 5.61 -3.10 1.51
N GLY A 97 6.65 -2.76 2.27
CA GLY A 97 7.71 -3.72 2.63
C GLY A 97 7.17 -4.91 3.42
N VAL A 98 6.27 -4.68 4.38
CA VAL A 98 5.60 -5.75 5.12
C VAL A 98 4.73 -6.61 4.21
N LEU A 99 3.95 -6.01 3.30
CA LEU A 99 3.13 -6.75 2.33
C LEU A 99 3.98 -7.62 1.39
N LEU A 100 5.08 -7.08 0.87
CA LEU A 100 5.99 -7.82 0.00
C LEU A 100 6.70 -8.95 0.75
N ALA A 101 7.13 -8.69 1.98
CA ALA A 101 7.70 -9.72 2.84
C ALA A 101 6.68 -10.83 3.12
N ALA A 102 5.40 -10.49 3.34
CA ALA A 102 4.33 -11.46 3.49
C ALA A 102 4.11 -12.30 2.22
N GLN A 103 4.15 -11.68 1.03
CA GLN A 103 3.98 -12.37 -0.25
C GLN A 103 5.16 -13.30 -0.61
N VAL A 104 6.39 -12.94 -0.24
CA VAL A 104 7.60 -13.76 -0.45
C VAL A 104 7.82 -14.76 0.70
N SER A 105 7.07 -14.63 1.80
CA SER A 105 7.19 -15.54 2.93
C SER A 105 6.82 -16.98 2.54
N PRO A 106 7.25 -17.99 3.32
CA PRO A 106 6.89 -19.39 3.06
C PRO A 106 5.38 -19.66 3.01
N TRP A 107 4.58 -18.79 3.63
CA TRP A 107 3.13 -18.88 3.69
C TRP A 107 2.44 -18.02 2.63
N GLY A 108 3.17 -17.12 1.97
CA GLY A 108 2.65 -16.24 0.92
C GLY A 108 2.69 -16.87 -0.46
N SER A 109 2.16 -16.13 -1.42
CA SER A 109 2.34 -16.39 -2.85
C SER A 109 2.49 -15.08 -3.60
N VAL A 110 3.35 -15.08 -4.62
CA VAL A 110 3.44 -13.98 -5.59
C VAL A 110 2.25 -14.02 -6.53
N GLU A 111 1.84 -15.22 -6.95
CA GLU A 111 0.65 -15.44 -7.78
C GLU A 111 -0.57 -15.62 -6.87
N LEU A 112 -1.46 -14.65 -6.91
CA LEU A 112 -2.68 -14.61 -6.10
C LEU A 112 -3.87 -14.96 -6.98
N ALA A 113 -4.93 -15.53 -6.41
CA ALA A 113 -6.21 -15.67 -7.11
C ALA A 113 -6.71 -14.27 -7.52
N GLN A 114 -7.31 -14.18 -8.70
CA GLN A 114 -7.79 -12.89 -9.24
C GLN A 114 -9.09 -12.40 -8.57
N SER A 115 -9.80 -13.29 -7.87
CA SER A 115 -10.95 -13.00 -7.02
C SER A 115 -11.13 -14.16 -6.03
N ALA A 116 -11.84 -13.96 -4.92
CA ALA A 116 -12.10 -15.03 -3.94
C ALA A 116 -12.80 -16.28 -4.54
N THR A 117 -13.53 -16.14 -5.64
CA THR A 117 -14.26 -17.22 -6.33
C THR A 117 -13.64 -17.63 -7.67
N SER A 118 -12.49 -17.08 -8.05
CA SER A 118 -11.86 -17.34 -9.35
C SER A 118 -10.69 -18.31 -9.25
N GLU A 119 -10.65 -19.31 -10.13
CA GLU A 119 -9.49 -20.22 -10.27
C GLU A 119 -8.33 -19.58 -11.07
N THR A 120 -8.57 -18.42 -11.69
CA THR A 120 -7.55 -17.70 -12.44
C THR A 120 -6.59 -16.97 -11.51
N LEU A 121 -5.29 -17.11 -11.76
CA LEU A 121 -4.24 -16.40 -11.04
C LEU A 121 -3.97 -15.04 -11.68
N ASP A 122 -3.61 -14.06 -10.86
CA ASP A 122 -3.37 -12.66 -11.21
C ASP A 122 -1.94 -12.42 -11.76
N GLU A 123 -1.21 -13.47 -12.13
CA GLU A 123 0.16 -13.42 -12.70
C GLU A 123 1.15 -12.52 -11.94
N GLY A 124 0.91 -12.30 -10.64
CA GLY A 124 1.73 -11.42 -9.79
C GLY A 124 1.48 -9.92 -9.92
N SER A 125 0.38 -9.50 -10.58
CA SER A 125 0.10 -8.07 -10.80
C SER A 125 0.08 -7.27 -9.49
N GLN A 126 -0.48 -7.81 -8.42
CA GLN A 126 -0.48 -7.19 -7.09
C GLN A 126 0.92 -7.03 -6.49
N PHE A 127 1.77 -8.04 -6.65
CA PHE A 127 3.15 -8.01 -6.18
C PHE A 127 3.91 -6.90 -6.91
N TYR A 128 3.79 -6.82 -8.23
CA TYR A 128 4.43 -5.78 -9.04
C TYR A 128 3.89 -4.39 -8.74
N LEU A 129 2.58 -4.25 -8.53
CA LEU A 129 1.98 -2.98 -8.11
C LEU A 129 2.55 -2.55 -6.75
N THR A 130 2.68 -3.48 -5.80
CA THR A 130 3.25 -3.18 -4.48
C THR A 130 4.72 -2.79 -4.56
N MET A 131 5.49 -3.43 -5.43
CA MET A 131 6.87 -3.01 -5.74
C MET A 131 6.94 -1.62 -6.37
N ALA A 132 6.03 -1.30 -7.31
CA ALA A 132 5.97 0.02 -7.92
C ALA A 132 5.63 1.11 -6.88
N VAL A 133 4.70 0.86 -5.97
CA VAL A 133 4.35 1.77 -4.87
C VAL A 133 5.52 1.94 -3.90
N LEU A 134 6.21 0.86 -3.52
CA LEU A 134 7.42 0.92 -2.69
C LEU A 134 8.49 1.80 -3.35
N THR A 135 8.73 1.59 -4.65
CA THR A 135 9.71 2.35 -5.42
C THR A 135 9.30 3.83 -5.49
N ALA A 136 8.03 4.13 -5.73
CA ALA A 136 7.50 5.49 -5.75
C ALA A 136 7.62 6.16 -4.37
N ALA A 137 7.38 5.44 -3.28
CA ALA A 137 7.56 5.95 -1.92
C ALA A 137 9.03 6.31 -1.64
N ALA A 138 9.98 5.44 -2.00
CA ALA A 138 11.42 5.71 -1.88
C ALA A 138 11.85 6.92 -2.70
N LEU A 139 11.35 7.03 -3.94
CA LEU A 139 11.65 8.14 -4.84
C LEU A 139 11.06 9.46 -4.30
N LEU A 140 9.90 9.43 -3.65
CA LEU A 140 9.32 10.60 -2.99
C LEU A 140 10.22 11.12 -1.88
N ILE A 141 10.70 10.22 -1.03
CA ILE A 141 11.60 10.59 0.09
C ILE A 141 12.86 11.26 -0.45
N TRP A 142 13.45 10.71 -1.50
CA TRP A 142 14.68 11.22 -2.10
C TRP A 142 14.51 12.56 -2.84
N VAL A 143 13.41 12.71 -3.59
CA VAL A 143 13.14 13.93 -4.36
C VAL A 143 12.73 15.10 -3.46
N HIS A 144 12.01 14.82 -2.37
CA HIS A 144 11.41 15.86 -1.54
C HIS A 144 12.49 16.83 -1.03
N PRO A 145 12.34 18.14 -1.25
CA PRO A 145 13.35 19.12 -0.84
C PRO A 145 13.46 19.18 0.69
N ASP A 146 14.68 19.16 1.21
CA ASP A 146 14.93 19.39 2.63
C ASP A 146 14.63 20.83 3.02
N ARG A 147 14.04 21.01 4.21
CA ARG A 147 13.99 22.33 4.83
C ARG A 147 15.44 22.70 5.14
N LYS A 148 16.06 23.51 4.27
CA LYS A 148 17.29 24.21 4.64
C LYS A 148 16.97 25.02 5.89
N THR A 149 17.47 24.53 7.02
CA THR A 149 17.57 25.24 8.28
C THR A 149 18.21 26.58 7.96
N ARG A 150 17.41 27.65 8.07
CA ARG A 150 17.89 29.02 8.03
C ARG A 150 18.53 29.26 9.40
N SER A 151 19.74 28.76 9.61
CA SER A 151 20.57 29.18 10.75
C SER A 151 21.07 30.57 10.43
N GLY A 152 20.51 31.56 11.12
CA GLY A 152 21.06 32.91 11.21
C GLY A 152 22.30 32.94 12.09
#